data_AF-D6AS67-F1
#
_entry.id   AF-D6AS67-F1
#
_cell.length_a   1.000
_cell.length_b   1.000
_cell.length_c   1.000
_cell.angle_alpha   90.00
_cell.angle_beta   90.00
_cell.angle_gamma   90.00
#
_symmetry.space_group_name_H-M   'P 1'
#
loop_
_entity.id
_entity.type
_entity.pdbx_description
1 polymer ?
#
loop_
_entity_poly.entity_id
_entity_poly.type
_entity_poly.pdbx_seq_one_letter_code
_entity_poly.pdbx_strand_id
1 'polypeptide(L)'
;MPGWLPRAMVLALALYACFQLSSWAFDQLIGLLTNVLIAFFLALAIEPAVGRMASRGIRRGLATFLVFLGLTIFGVGFVVLLGSMLAGQIVDMVDEFPKYIDSVINWVNQTFHTELSRVEVQDSLLHSDWLQKYVQNSATGVLDVSTTVIGGLFRLLTIFLFSFYFAADGPRLRRALCSVLPPARQTEVLRAWEIAVDKTGGYIYSRGLMALISGVAHYILLVILGVPYAPALAVWVGLVSQFIPTIGTYLAGALPMLIAFTVDPWYALWVLGFVVIYQQFENYVLQPKLTAKTVDIHPAVAFGSVIAGTALLGAVGALVAIPAIATLQAFLGAYVKRYDVTDDPRVHGGSSRAPGRPLTSRMSRLLRGPGDVGRGGAEGPSDGPRQR
;
A
#
# COMPACT_ATOMS: atom_id res chain seq x y z
N MET A 1 -29.19 -51.58 31.20
CA MET A 1 -28.58 -50.31 30.78
C MET A 1 -29.03 -49.21 31.73
N PRO A 2 -28.15 -48.30 32.18
CA PRO A 2 -28.56 -47.20 33.06
C PRO A 2 -29.52 -46.25 32.35
N GLY A 3 -30.65 -45.88 32.98
CA GLY A 3 -31.67 -45.02 32.36
C GLY A 3 -31.22 -43.58 32.06
N TRP A 4 -30.10 -43.14 32.62
CA TRP A 4 -29.50 -41.82 32.34
C TRP A 4 -28.68 -41.79 31.05
N LEU A 5 -28.25 -42.96 30.56
CA LEU A 5 -27.38 -43.11 29.39
C LEU A 5 -28.04 -42.60 28.08
N PRO A 6 -29.32 -42.93 27.75
CA PRO A 6 -29.96 -42.38 26.55
C PRO A 6 -30.15 -40.85 26.63
N ARG A 7 -30.45 -40.28 27.81
CA ARG A 7 -30.58 -38.83 27.98
C ARG A 7 -29.24 -38.12 27.82
N ALA A 8 -28.18 -38.69 28.38
CA ALA A 8 -26.82 -38.18 28.22
C ALA A 8 -26.35 -38.26 26.75
N MET A 9 -26.65 -39.35 26.05
CA MET A 9 -26.34 -39.49 24.63
C MET A 9 -27.10 -38.48 23.75
N VAL A 10 -28.40 -38.27 24.00
CA VAL A 10 -29.18 -37.26 23.27
C VAL A 10 -28.63 -35.86 23.50
N LEU A 11 -28.27 -35.52 24.74
CA LEU A 11 -27.71 -34.20 25.07
C LEU A 11 -26.31 -34.01 24.44
N ALA A 12 -25.46 -35.05 24.46
CA ALA A 12 -24.16 -35.01 23.81
C ALA A 12 -24.28 -34.86 22.28
N LEU A 13 -25.21 -35.58 21.64
CA LEU A 13 -25.48 -35.45 20.20
C LEU A 13 -26.05 -34.08 19.86
N ALA A 14 -26.94 -33.53 20.70
CA ALA A 14 -27.49 -32.19 20.50
C ALA A 14 -26.42 -31.11 20.63
N LEU A 15 -25.52 -31.21 21.62
CA LEU A 15 -24.38 -30.29 21.75
C LEU A 15 -23.42 -30.41 20.57
N TYR A 16 -23.12 -31.63 20.11
CA TYR A 16 -22.29 -31.85 18.93
C TYR A 16 -22.93 -31.27 17.66
N ALA A 17 -24.23 -31.51 17.44
CA ALA A 17 -24.96 -30.93 16.32
C ALA A 17 -25.01 -29.39 16.39
N CYS A 18 -25.21 -28.82 17.58
CA CYS A 18 -25.18 -27.38 17.79
C CYS A 18 -23.79 -26.78 17.52
N PHE A 19 -22.72 -27.46 17.95
CA PHE A 19 -21.35 -27.07 17.65
C PHE A 19 -21.06 -27.11 16.15
N GLN A 20 -21.47 -28.18 15.45
CA GLN A 20 -21.30 -28.31 14.00
C GLN A 20 -22.12 -27.31 13.20
N LEU A 21 -23.35 -27.01 13.64
CA LEU A 21 -24.18 -25.99 13.02
C LEU A 21 -23.59 -24.59 13.23
N SER A 22 -23.08 -24.32 14.43
CA SER A 22 -22.44 -23.05 14.77
C SER A 22 -21.13 -22.85 14.02
N SER A 23 -20.29 -23.90 13.89
CA SER A 23 -19.05 -23.83 13.12
C SER A 23 -19.33 -23.64 11.64
N TRP A 24 -20.26 -24.41 11.06
CA TRP A 24 -20.69 -24.23 9.68
C TRP A 24 -21.24 -22.82 9.41
N ALA A 25 -22.08 -22.31 10.31
CA ALA A 25 -22.62 -20.95 10.17
C ALA A 25 -21.50 -19.90 10.31
N PHE A 26 -20.56 -20.07 11.23
CA PHE A 26 -19.42 -19.19 11.41
C PHE A 26 -18.52 -19.16 10.16
N ASP A 27 -18.23 -20.32 9.57
CA ASP A 27 -17.43 -20.44 8.35
C ASP A 27 -18.12 -19.81 7.13
N GLN A 28 -19.46 -19.83 7.07
CA GLN A 28 -20.18 -19.12 6.01
C GLN A 28 -20.28 -17.61 6.24
N LEU A 29 -20.40 -17.19 7.51
CA LEU A 29 -20.49 -15.78 7.86
C LEU A 29 -19.12 -15.08 7.84
N ILE A 30 -18.00 -15.80 8.01
CA ILE A 30 -16.65 -15.20 7.99
C ILE A 30 -16.37 -14.52 6.64
N GLY A 31 -16.87 -15.09 5.54
CA GLY A 31 -16.71 -14.52 4.20
C GLY A 31 -17.48 -13.21 4.04
N LEU A 32 -18.73 -13.18 4.54
CA LEU A 32 -19.53 -11.96 4.57
C LEU A 32 -18.88 -10.90 5.48
N LEU A 33 -18.45 -11.28 6.68
CA LEU A 33 -17.82 -10.38 7.64
C LEU A 33 -16.53 -9.79 7.09
N THR A 34 -15.75 -10.58 6.36
CA THR A 34 -14.57 -10.13 5.62
C THR A 34 -14.93 -9.08 4.57
N ASN A 35 -15.96 -9.32 3.76
CA ASN A 35 -16.42 -8.35 2.75
C ASN A 35 -16.95 -7.06 3.39
N VAL A 36 -17.68 -7.17 4.51
CA VAL A 36 -18.16 -6.01 5.28
C VAL A 36 -17.00 -5.22 5.88
N LEU A 37 -15.97 -5.91 6.39
CA LEU A 37 -14.76 -5.26 6.90
C LEU A 37 -14.01 -4.50 5.80
N ILE A 38 -13.84 -5.13 4.63
CA ILE A 38 -13.28 -4.49 3.44
C ILE A 38 -14.10 -3.25 3.05
N ALA A 39 -15.44 -3.40 2.99
CA ALA A 39 -16.36 -2.33 2.65
C ALA A 39 -16.29 -1.16 3.63
N PHE A 40 -16.12 -1.46 4.91
CA PHE A 40 -15.93 -0.47 5.97
C PHE A 40 -14.63 0.33 5.76
N PHE A 41 -13.51 -0.33 5.49
CA PHE A 41 -12.26 0.39 5.21
C PHE A 41 -12.30 1.17 3.90
N LEU A 42 -12.95 0.64 2.86
CA LEU A 42 -13.20 1.39 1.64
C LEU A 42 -14.05 2.63 1.91
N ALA A 43 -15.07 2.53 2.78
CA ALA A 43 -15.91 3.65 3.18
C ALA A 43 -15.08 4.72 3.93
N LEU A 44 -14.21 4.31 4.86
CA LEU A 44 -13.28 5.22 5.54
C LEU A 44 -12.31 5.91 4.58
N ALA A 45 -11.84 5.19 3.54
CA ALA A 45 -10.93 5.72 2.54
C ALA A 45 -11.58 6.83 1.69
N ILE A 46 -12.85 6.67 1.32
CA ILE A 46 -13.59 7.66 0.51
C ILE A 46 -14.24 8.77 1.34
N GLU A 47 -14.42 8.58 2.65
CA GLU A 47 -15.09 9.54 3.54
C GLU A 47 -14.52 10.97 3.44
N PRO A 48 -13.20 11.22 3.33
CA PRO A 48 -12.70 12.59 3.14
C PRO A 48 -13.14 13.22 1.82
N ALA A 49 -13.33 12.44 0.76
CA ALA A 49 -13.84 12.94 -0.52
C ALA A 49 -15.33 13.26 -0.40
N VAL A 50 -16.11 12.32 0.15
CA VAL A 50 -17.55 12.50 0.41
C VAL A 50 -17.81 13.67 1.35
N GLY A 51 -17.05 13.78 2.44
CA GLY A 51 -17.14 14.86 3.42
C GLY A 51 -16.84 16.24 2.83
N ARG A 52 -15.82 16.36 1.97
CA ARG A 52 -15.51 17.61 1.24
C ARG A 52 -16.57 18.01 0.23
N MET A 53 -17.30 17.05 -0.34
CA MET A 53 -18.44 17.33 -1.22
C MET A 53 -19.67 17.72 -0.40
N ALA A 54 -19.90 17.03 0.72
CA ALA A 54 -21.00 17.31 1.62
C ALA A 54 -20.87 18.69 2.31
N SER A 55 -19.66 19.09 2.68
CA SER A 55 -19.40 20.43 3.23
C SER A 55 -19.62 21.56 2.22
N ARG A 56 -19.62 21.25 0.92
CA ARG A 56 -19.99 22.18 -0.17
C ARG A 56 -21.48 22.17 -0.50
N GLY A 57 -22.31 21.51 0.29
CA GLY A 57 -23.77 21.49 0.15
C GLY A 57 -24.35 20.33 -0.66
N ILE A 58 -23.53 19.39 -1.15
CA ILE A 58 -24.02 18.20 -1.87
C ILE A 58 -24.62 17.21 -0.85
N ARG A 59 -25.81 16.67 -1.12
CA ARG A 59 -26.42 15.63 -0.28
C ARG A 59 -25.47 14.43 -0.16
N ARG A 60 -25.25 13.91 1.05
CA ARG A 60 -24.26 12.82 1.29
C ARG A 60 -24.43 11.63 0.35
N GLY A 61 -25.66 11.17 0.10
CA GLY A 61 -25.92 10.09 -0.85
C GLY A 61 -25.45 10.38 -2.28
N LEU A 62 -25.64 11.62 -2.77
CA LEU A 62 -25.14 12.05 -4.08
C LEU A 62 -23.61 12.19 -4.09
N ALA A 63 -23.03 12.71 -3.01
CA ALA A 63 -21.57 12.80 -2.88
C ALA A 63 -20.92 11.40 -2.92
N THR A 64 -21.47 10.45 -2.16
CA THR A 64 -21.02 9.05 -2.18
C THR A 64 -21.18 8.44 -3.57
N PHE A 65 -22.34 8.62 -4.23
CA PHE A 65 -22.57 8.14 -5.58
C PHE A 65 -21.54 8.68 -6.58
N LEU A 66 -21.26 9.99 -6.57
CA LEU A 66 -20.30 10.61 -7.47
C LEU A 66 -18.87 10.09 -7.26
N VAL A 67 -18.46 9.86 -6.01
CA VAL A 67 -17.14 9.29 -5.71
C VAL A 67 -17.04 7.84 -6.21
N PHE A 68 -18.06 7.02 -5.96
CA PHE A 68 -18.10 5.65 -6.48
C PHE A 68 -18.15 5.61 -8.00
N LEU A 69 -18.94 6.48 -8.64
CA LEU A 69 -18.99 6.60 -10.08
C LEU A 69 -17.62 6.96 -10.66
N GLY A 70 -16.92 7.92 -10.06
CA GLY A 70 -15.55 8.27 -10.44
C GLY A 70 -14.58 7.09 -10.29
N LEU A 71 -14.66 6.35 -9.18
CA LEU A 71 -13.84 5.15 -8.96
C LEU A 71 -14.14 4.05 -10.00
N THR A 72 -15.42 3.83 -10.32
CA THR A 72 -15.84 2.84 -11.32
C THR A 72 -15.38 3.24 -12.71
N ILE A 73 -15.56 4.50 -13.13
CA ILE A 73 -15.09 4.99 -14.43
C ILE A 73 -13.58 4.85 -14.54
N PHE A 74 -12.84 5.26 -13.51
CA PHE A 74 -11.39 5.11 -13.47
C PHE A 74 -10.97 3.64 -13.53
N GLY A 75 -11.57 2.78 -12.72
CA GLY A 75 -11.24 1.35 -12.67
C GLY A 75 -11.55 0.60 -13.96
N VAL A 76 -12.75 0.81 -14.53
CA VAL A 76 -13.13 0.21 -15.82
C VAL A 76 -12.25 0.75 -16.94
N GLY A 77 -12.01 2.07 -16.98
CA GLY A 77 -11.13 2.69 -17.96
C GLY A 77 -9.71 2.13 -17.89
N PHE A 78 -9.16 1.95 -16.68
CA PHE A 78 -7.86 1.35 -16.45
C PHE A 78 -7.79 -0.10 -16.95
N VAL A 79 -8.78 -0.93 -16.59
CA VAL A 79 -8.84 -2.34 -17.01
C VAL A 79 -8.98 -2.46 -18.52
N VAL A 80 -9.79 -1.61 -19.16
CA VAL A 80 -9.95 -1.60 -20.62
C VAL A 80 -8.66 -1.16 -21.31
N LEU A 81 -8.02 -0.08 -20.83
CA LEU A 81 -6.77 0.43 -21.40
C LEU A 81 -5.64 -0.59 -21.27
N LEU A 82 -5.44 -1.18 -20.09
CA LEU A 82 -4.42 -2.20 -19.91
C LEU A 82 -4.77 -3.53 -20.58
N GLY A 83 -6.03 -3.95 -20.53
CA GLY A 83 -6.47 -5.19 -21.15
C GLY A 83 -6.26 -5.16 -22.66
N SER A 84 -6.64 -4.06 -23.32
CA SER A 84 -6.41 -3.87 -24.75
C SER A 84 -4.92 -3.78 -25.10
N MET A 85 -4.14 -3.04 -24.30
CA MET A 85 -2.68 -2.98 -24.45
C MET A 85 -2.05 -4.38 -24.36
N LEU A 86 -2.32 -5.11 -23.27
CA LEU A 86 -1.71 -6.42 -23.03
C LEU A 86 -2.13 -7.43 -24.09
N ALA A 87 -3.40 -7.41 -24.53
CA ALA A 87 -3.87 -8.24 -25.62
C ALA A 87 -3.12 -7.95 -26.92
N GLY A 88 -2.96 -6.66 -27.29
CA GLY A 88 -2.19 -6.27 -28.46
C GLY A 88 -0.73 -6.72 -28.38
N GLN A 89 -0.07 -6.47 -27.25
CA GLN A 89 1.32 -6.88 -27.03
C GLN A 89 1.53 -8.39 -27.07
N ILE A 90 0.60 -9.18 -26.51
CA ILE A 90 0.68 -10.65 -26.59
C ILE A 90 0.53 -11.12 -28.03
N VAL A 91 -0.38 -10.54 -28.80
CA VAL A 91 -0.57 -10.87 -30.23
C VAL A 91 0.69 -10.52 -31.02
N ASP A 92 1.20 -9.30 -30.87
CA ASP A 92 2.41 -8.85 -31.56
C ASP A 92 3.61 -9.73 -31.18
N MET A 93 3.78 -10.07 -29.89
CA MET A 93 4.85 -10.97 -29.43
C MET A 93 4.74 -12.36 -30.02
N VAL A 94 3.53 -12.92 -30.19
CA VAL A 94 3.32 -14.25 -30.78
C VAL A 94 3.59 -14.21 -32.28
N ASP A 95 3.11 -13.18 -32.98
CA ASP A 95 3.27 -13.03 -34.43
C ASP A 95 4.73 -12.72 -34.82
N GLU A 96 5.44 -11.95 -33.99
CA GLU A 96 6.84 -11.59 -34.19
C GLU A 96 7.84 -12.52 -33.50
N PHE A 97 7.37 -13.48 -32.70
CA PHE A 97 8.21 -14.44 -31.98
C PHE A 97 9.31 -15.08 -32.86
N PRO A 98 9.01 -15.54 -34.10
CA PRO A 98 10.03 -16.13 -34.95
C PRO A 98 11.13 -15.13 -35.35
N LYS A 99 10.77 -13.84 -35.55
CA LYS A 99 11.72 -12.79 -35.93
C LYS A 99 12.61 -12.37 -34.75
N TYR A 100 12.10 -12.40 -33.52
CA TYR A 100 12.92 -12.15 -32.33
C TYR A 100 13.97 -13.24 -32.14
N ILE A 101 13.57 -14.51 -32.30
CA ILE A 101 14.52 -15.62 -32.28
C ILE A 101 15.57 -15.47 -33.39
N ASP A 102 15.17 -15.10 -34.60
CA ASP A 102 16.09 -14.85 -35.70
C ASP A 102 17.10 -13.73 -35.38
N SER A 103 16.64 -12.65 -34.74
CA SER A 103 17.47 -11.50 -34.38
C SER A 103 18.47 -11.85 -33.28
N VAL A 104 18.04 -12.62 -32.27
CA VAL A 104 18.92 -13.09 -31.18
C VAL A 104 19.95 -14.09 -31.71
N ILE A 105 19.54 -15.07 -32.53
CA ILE A 105 20.46 -16.03 -33.16
C ILE A 105 21.49 -15.31 -34.02
N ASN A 106 21.06 -14.34 -34.84
CA ASN A 106 21.98 -13.54 -35.65
C ASN A 106 22.94 -12.71 -34.80
N TRP A 107 22.46 -12.07 -33.74
CA TRP A 107 23.31 -11.31 -32.83
C TRP A 107 24.33 -12.19 -32.10
N VAL A 108 23.92 -13.37 -31.63
CA VAL A 108 24.82 -14.35 -30.99
C VAL A 108 25.85 -14.87 -31.99
N ASN A 109 25.42 -15.26 -33.19
CA ASN A 109 26.32 -15.76 -34.24
C ASN A 109 27.34 -14.70 -34.67
N GLN A 110 26.94 -13.43 -34.76
CA GLN A 110 27.84 -12.32 -35.07
C GLN A 110 28.78 -11.97 -33.91
N THR A 111 28.31 -12.02 -32.66
CA THR A 111 29.07 -11.62 -31.48
C THR A 111 30.06 -12.71 -31.02
N PHE A 112 29.65 -13.98 -31.09
CA PHE A 112 30.41 -15.11 -30.57
C PHE A 112 30.95 -16.05 -31.67
N HIS A 113 30.86 -15.65 -32.94
CA HIS A 113 31.32 -16.44 -34.10
C HIS A 113 30.83 -17.90 -34.05
N THR A 114 29.57 -18.09 -33.68
CA THR A 114 28.92 -19.41 -33.61
C THR A 114 28.04 -19.62 -34.84
N GLU A 115 27.75 -20.88 -35.19
CA GLU A 115 26.78 -21.24 -36.23
C GLU A 115 25.57 -21.95 -35.60
N LEU A 116 24.77 -21.22 -34.81
CA LEU A 116 23.48 -21.74 -34.36
C LEU A 116 22.52 -21.78 -35.56
N SER A 117 22.00 -22.97 -35.87
CA SER A 117 21.03 -23.22 -36.93
C SER A 117 19.59 -23.01 -36.44
N ARG A 118 18.75 -22.36 -37.27
CA ARG A 118 17.29 -22.17 -37.06
C ARG A 118 16.57 -23.48 -36.74
N VAL A 119 16.97 -24.57 -37.38
CA VAL A 119 16.18 -25.81 -37.46
C VAL A 119 16.17 -26.59 -36.12
N GLU A 120 17.26 -26.58 -35.36
CA GLU A 120 17.32 -27.30 -34.07
C GLU A 120 16.57 -26.56 -32.93
N VAL A 121 16.51 -25.23 -33.00
CA VAL A 121 15.89 -24.39 -31.95
C VAL A 121 14.39 -24.18 -32.20
N GLN A 122 13.96 -23.98 -33.45
CA GLN A 122 12.52 -23.85 -33.77
C GLN A 122 11.76 -25.16 -33.57
N ASP A 123 12.32 -26.30 -33.98
CA ASP A 123 11.61 -27.57 -33.90
C ASP A 123 11.44 -28.05 -32.46
N SER A 124 12.42 -27.76 -31.58
CA SER A 124 12.33 -28.02 -30.14
C SER A 124 11.40 -27.06 -29.37
N LEU A 125 11.22 -25.82 -29.83
CA LEU A 125 10.39 -24.81 -29.15
C LEU A 125 8.94 -24.77 -29.64
N LEU A 126 8.68 -24.94 -30.94
CA LEU A 126 7.33 -24.90 -31.51
C LEU A 126 6.54 -26.21 -31.29
N HIS A 127 7.22 -27.36 -31.20
CA HIS A 127 6.61 -28.64 -30.80
C HIS A 127 6.65 -28.90 -29.29
N SER A 128 7.02 -27.88 -28.50
CA SER A 128 7.10 -28.06 -27.07
C SER A 128 5.71 -28.15 -26.44
N ASP A 129 5.45 -29.26 -25.75
CA ASP A 129 4.19 -29.56 -25.05
C ASP A 129 3.72 -28.42 -24.14
N TRP A 130 4.64 -27.57 -23.65
CA TRP A 130 4.29 -26.46 -22.75
C TRP A 130 3.52 -25.36 -23.47
N LEU A 131 3.88 -24.99 -24.70
CA LEU A 131 3.21 -23.91 -25.44
C LEU A 131 1.81 -24.36 -25.88
N GLN A 132 1.71 -25.59 -26.38
CA GLN A 132 0.43 -26.21 -26.75
C GLN A 132 -0.48 -26.41 -25.53
N LYS A 133 0.05 -26.86 -24.38
CA LYS A 133 -0.70 -26.92 -23.11
C LYS A 133 -1.06 -25.54 -22.58
N TYR A 134 -0.23 -24.52 -22.73
CA TYR A 134 -0.56 -23.16 -22.27
C TYR A 134 -1.72 -22.58 -23.08
N VAL A 135 -1.68 -22.74 -24.41
CA VAL A 135 -2.76 -22.32 -25.31
C VAL A 135 -4.04 -23.14 -25.09
N GLN A 136 -3.94 -24.47 -24.94
CA GLN A 136 -5.09 -25.33 -24.65
C GLN A 136 -5.66 -25.11 -23.24
N ASN A 137 -4.84 -24.89 -22.21
CA ASN A 137 -5.30 -24.58 -20.85
C ASN A 137 -5.93 -23.17 -20.78
N SER A 138 -5.45 -22.22 -21.60
CA SER A 138 -6.08 -20.90 -21.74
C SER A 138 -7.43 -20.98 -22.46
N ALA A 139 -7.60 -21.92 -23.41
CA ALA A 139 -8.84 -22.12 -24.16
C ALA A 139 -9.89 -22.98 -23.44
N THR A 140 -9.49 -23.90 -22.55
CA THR A 140 -10.40 -24.80 -21.82
C THR A 140 -10.99 -24.20 -20.54
N GLY A 141 -10.47 -23.05 -20.07
CA GLY A 141 -10.97 -22.35 -18.88
C GLY A 141 -12.33 -21.64 -19.04
N VAL A 142 -12.94 -21.64 -20.23
CA VAL A 142 -14.12 -20.80 -20.54
C VAL A 142 -15.35 -21.14 -19.70
N LEU A 143 -15.49 -22.38 -19.20
CA LEU A 143 -16.63 -22.78 -18.37
C LEU A 143 -16.41 -22.48 -16.87
N ASP A 144 -15.19 -22.64 -16.31
CA ASP A 144 -14.86 -22.30 -14.90
C ASP A 144 -14.70 -20.79 -14.66
N VAL A 145 -14.44 -20.02 -15.72
CA VAL A 145 -14.44 -18.55 -15.67
C VAL A 145 -15.83 -18.02 -15.33
N SER A 146 -16.91 -18.69 -15.75
CA SER A 146 -18.27 -18.17 -15.57
C SER A 146 -18.71 -18.13 -14.09
N THR A 147 -18.49 -19.20 -13.32
CA THR A 147 -18.84 -19.25 -11.88
C THR A 147 -17.93 -18.34 -11.05
N THR A 148 -16.64 -18.27 -11.40
CA THR A 148 -15.66 -17.39 -10.73
C THR A 148 -15.96 -15.91 -10.99
N VAL A 149 -16.32 -15.54 -12.22
CA VAL A 149 -16.68 -14.16 -12.58
C VAL A 149 -17.99 -13.74 -11.91
N ILE A 150 -19.01 -14.60 -11.93
CA ILE A 150 -20.29 -14.31 -11.27
C ILE A 150 -20.09 -14.16 -9.76
N GLY A 151 -19.37 -15.09 -9.12
CA GLY A 151 -19.05 -15.01 -7.69
C GLY A 151 -18.22 -13.76 -7.33
N GLY A 152 -17.24 -13.42 -8.16
CA GLY A 152 -16.45 -12.20 -8.03
C GLY A 152 -17.30 -10.93 -8.16
N LEU A 153 -18.24 -10.90 -9.11
CA LEU A 153 -19.15 -9.79 -9.30
C LEU A 153 -20.08 -9.61 -8.08
N PHE A 154 -20.66 -10.69 -7.56
CA PHE A 154 -21.46 -10.62 -6.33
C PHE A 154 -20.64 -10.14 -5.14
N ARG A 155 -19.39 -10.58 -5.01
CA ARG A 155 -18.48 -10.13 -3.95
C ARG A 155 -18.18 -8.63 -4.08
N LEU A 156 -17.84 -8.17 -5.28
CA LEU A 156 -17.59 -6.75 -5.55
C LEU A 156 -18.84 -5.91 -5.30
N LEU A 157 -20.01 -6.35 -5.80
CA LEU A 157 -21.28 -5.68 -5.57
C LEU A 157 -21.61 -5.57 -4.08
N THR A 158 -21.37 -6.64 -3.32
CA THR A 158 -21.56 -6.64 -1.86
C THR A 158 -20.65 -5.61 -1.20
N ILE A 159 -19.35 -5.60 -1.52
CA ILE A 159 -18.39 -4.63 -0.99
C ILE A 159 -18.80 -3.19 -1.34
N PHE A 160 -19.17 -2.94 -2.59
CA PHE A 160 -19.62 -1.63 -3.06
C PHE A 160 -20.89 -1.18 -2.35
N LEU A 161 -21.88 -2.06 -2.22
CA LEU A 161 -23.16 -1.73 -1.59
C LEU A 161 -22.98 -1.39 -0.11
N PHE A 162 -22.29 -2.25 0.64
CA PHE A 162 -22.02 -1.96 2.06
C PHE A 162 -21.18 -0.70 2.24
N SER A 163 -20.17 -0.50 1.40
CA SER A 163 -19.30 0.68 1.48
C SER A 163 -20.08 1.96 1.14
N PHE A 164 -20.97 1.90 0.14
CA PHE A 164 -21.89 2.97 -0.21
C PHE A 164 -22.79 3.33 0.97
N TYR A 165 -23.45 2.35 1.60
CA TYR A 165 -24.31 2.61 2.77
C TYR A 165 -23.51 3.18 3.94
N PHE A 166 -22.34 2.63 4.24
CA PHE A 166 -21.47 3.13 5.32
C PHE A 166 -21.02 4.57 5.09
N ALA A 167 -20.67 4.96 3.86
CA ALA A 167 -20.26 6.32 3.54
C ALA A 167 -21.45 7.29 3.46
N ALA A 168 -22.54 6.90 2.79
CA ALA A 168 -23.74 7.73 2.63
C ALA A 168 -24.40 8.03 3.99
N ASP A 169 -24.63 6.99 4.80
CA ASP A 169 -25.28 7.06 6.11
C ASP A 169 -24.29 7.11 7.29
N GLY A 170 -23.01 7.42 7.05
CA GLY A 170 -21.96 7.48 8.06
C GLY A 170 -22.35 8.19 9.37
N PRO A 171 -23.00 9.37 9.35
CA PRO A 171 -23.46 10.04 10.57
C PRO A 171 -24.55 9.27 11.33
N ARG A 172 -25.44 8.56 10.63
CA ARG A 172 -26.48 7.72 11.25
C ARG A 172 -25.84 6.48 11.88
N LEU A 173 -24.92 5.83 11.18
CA LEU A 173 -24.15 4.69 11.70
C LEU A 173 -23.40 5.09 12.98
N ARG A 174 -22.72 6.23 12.96
CA ARG A 174 -21.98 6.76 14.12
C ARG A 174 -22.91 7.01 15.32
N ARG A 175 -24.08 7.60 15.09
CA ARG A 175 -25.10 7.82 16.14
C ARG A 175 -25.65 6.51 16.69
N ALA A 176 -25.95 5.54 15.82
CA ALA A 176 -26.44 4.23 16.23
C ALA A 176 -25.41 3.50 17.11
N LEU A 177 -24.13 3.48 16.70
CA LEU A 177 -23.05 2.91 17.52
C LEU A 177 -22.90 3.61 18.88
N CYS A 178 -22.98 4.95 18.90
CA CYS A 178 -22.87 5.70 20.16
C CYS A 178 -24.10 5.53 21.08
N SER A 179 -25.29 5.26 20.53
CA SER A 179 -26.52 5.12 21.32
C SER A 179 -26.54 3.92 22.26
N VAL A 180 -25.70 2.91 22.01
CA VAL A 180 -25.56 1.71 22.85
C VAL A 180 -24.53 1.92 23.98
N LEU A 181 -23.77 3.01 23.92
CA LEU A 181 -22.67 3.28 24.85
C LEU A 181 -23.05 4.31 25.93
N PRO A 182 -22.52 4.18 27.16
CA PRO A 182 -22.64 5.22 28.18
C PRO A 182 -22.04 6.56 27.71
N PRO A 183 -22.61 7.72 28.09
CA PRO A 183 -22.17 9.04 27.62
C PRO A 183 -20.67 9.30 27.76
N ALA A 184 -20.04 8.82 28.84
CA ALA A 184 -18.60 8.98 29.07
C ALA A 184 -17.73 8.34 27.97
N ARG A 185 -18.17 7.22 27.36
CA ARG A 185 -17.43 6.51 26.31
C ARG A 185 -17.76 6.99 24.89
N GLN A 186 -18.86 7.73 24.70
CA GLN A 186 -19.26 8.21 23.38
C GLN A 186 -18.20 9.13 22.78
N THR A 187 -17.66 10.07 23.58
CA THR A 187 -16.62 11.00 23.14
C THR A 187 -15.35 10.28 22.69
N GLU A 188 -14.94 9.22 23.41
CA GLU A 188 -13.76 8.41 23.06
C GLU A 188 -13.95 7.69 21.74
N VAL A 189 -15.10 7.04 21.53
CA VAL A 189 -15.42 6.34 20.27
C VAL A 189 -15.53 7.31 19.10
N LEU A 190 -16.14 8.48 19.28
CA LEU A 190 -16.21 9.52 18.26
C LEU A 190 -14.83 10.02 17.85
N ARG A 191 -13.95 10.30 18.83
CA ARG A 191 -12.57 10.71 18.59
C ARG A 191 -11.81 9.63 17.81
N ALA A 192 -11.97 8.37 18.21
CA ALA A 192 -11.26 7.28 17.59
C ALA A 192 -11.78 6.98 16.16
N TRP A 193 -13.07 7.20 15.90
CA TRP A 193 -13.64 7.21 14.56
C TRP A 193 -13.02 8.30 13.67
N GLU A 194 -12.91 9.53 14.18
CA GLU A 194 -12.29 10.64 13.44
C GLU A 194 -10.83 10.35 13.10
N ILE A 195 -10.07 9.81 14.06
CA ILE A 195 -8.70 9.37 13.82
C ILE A 195 -8.66 8.27 12.74
N ALA A 196 -9.55 7.29 12.77
CA ALA A 196 -9.62 6.24 11.76
C ALA A 196 -9.86 6.80 10.35
N VAL A 197 -10.78 7.75 10.22
CA VAL A 197 -11.08 8.45 8.96
C VAL A 197 -9.87 9.26 8.48
N ASP A 198 -9.26 10.05 9.35
CA ASP A 198 -8.13 10.91 8.99
C ASP A 198 -6.89 10.11 8.61
N LYS A 199 -6.60 9.02 9.33
CA LYS A 199 -5.46 8.13 9.06
C LYS A 199 -5.67 7.35 7.77
N THR A 200 -6.84 6.73 7.59
CA THR A 200 -7.16 5.93 6.40
C THR A 200 -7.27 6.80 5.17
N GLY A 201 -8.08 7.85 5.26
CA GLY A 201 -8.31 8.80 4.18
C GLY A 201 -7.06 9.59 3.82
N GLY A 202 -6.29 10.01 4.81
CA GLY A 202 -4.99 10.66 4.60
C GLY A 202 -3.99 9.75 3.89
N TYR A 203 -3.85 8.50 4.34
CA TYR A 203 -2.97 7.52 3.69
C TYR A 203 -3.35 7.28 2.23
N ILE A 204 -4.63 7.01 1.95
CA ILE A 204 -5.12 6.76 0.59
C ILE A 204 -4.96 8.00 -0.30
N TYR A 205 -5.20 9.20 0.24
CA TYR A 205 -4.97 10.45 -0.47
C TYR A 205 -3.49 10.65 -0.81
N SER A 206 -2.58 10.46 0.16
CA SER A 206 -1.14 10.56 -0.06
C SER A 206 -0.67 9.58 -1.14
N ARG A 207 -1.14 8.31 -1.09
CA ARG A 207 -0.81 7.28 -2.08
C ARG A 207 -1.38 7.59 -3.46
N GLY A 208 -2.61 8.07 -3.54
CA GLY A 208 -3.22 8.51 -4.81
C GLY A 208 -2.48 9.69 -5.43
N LEU A 209 -2.05 10.67 -4.62
CA LEU A 209 -1.27 11.81 -5.10
C LEU A 209 0.14 11.39 -5.55
N MET A 210 0.80 10.50 -4.82
CA MET A 210 2.07 9.90 -5.28
C MET A 210 1.89 9.11 -6.56
N ALA A 211 0.80 8.36 -6.69
CA ALA A 211 0.51 7.55 -7.88
C ALA A 211 0.33 8.45 -9.11
N LEU A 212 -0.34 9.60 -8.92
CA LEU A 212 -0.49 10.62 -9.96
C LEU A 212 0.87 11.22 -10.36
N ILE A 213 1.69 11.63 -9.39
CA ILE A 213 3.01 12.21 -9.66
C ILE A 213 3.91 11.20 -10.38
N SER A 214 3.95 9.97 -9.88
CA SER A 214 4.69 8.85 -10.48
C SER A 214 4.20 8.56 -11.89
N GLY A 215 2.89 8.43 -12.08
CA GLY A 215 2.30 8.20 -13.39
C GLY A 215 2.63 9.32 -14.38
N VAL A 216 2.49 10.59 -14.00
CA VAL A 216 2.84 11.72 -14.87
C VAL A 216 4.34 11.73 -15.21
N ALA A 217 5.21 11.48 -14.24
CA ALA A 217 6.65 11.45 -14.44
C ALA A 217 7.05 10.34 -15.44
N HIS A 218 6.50 9.13 -15.27
CA HIS A 218 6.75 8.01 -16.18
C HIS A 218 6.07 8.22 -17.55
N TYR A 219 4.90 8.85 -17.60
CA TYR A 219 4.24 9.20 -18.87
C TYR A 219 5.14 10.08 -19.73
N ILE A 220 5.69 11.15 -19.14
CA ILE A 220 6.59 12.07 -19.84
C ILE A 220 7.80 11.32 -20.40
N LEU A 221 8.44 10.47 -19.59
CA LEU A 221 9.57 9.64 -20.04
C LEU A 221 9.17 8.73 -21.22
N LEU A 222 8.09 7.97 -21.07
CA LEU A 222 7.68 6.99 -22.07
C LEU A 222 7.28 7.64 -23.39
N VAL A 223 6.67 8.83 -23.35
CA VAL A 223 6.36 9.62 -24.54
C VAL A 223 7.64 10.15 -25.21
N ILE A 224 8.62 10.65 -24.43
CA ILE A 224 9.91 11.12 -24.95
C ILE A 224 10.64 9.98 -25.68
N LEU A 225 10.60 8.77 -25.12
CA LEU A 225 11.20 7.58 -25.71
C LEU A 225 10.35 6.96 -26.84
N GLY A 226 9.15 7.48 -27.13
CA GLY A 226 8.27 6.93 -28.16
C GLY A 226 7.74 5.53 -27.85
N VAL A 227 7.69 5.14 -26.57
CA VAL A 227 7.21 3.81 -26.15
C VAL A 227 5.71 3.70 -26.39
N PRO A 228 5.22 2.64 -27.06
CA PRO A 228 3.81 2.47 -27.31
C PRO A 228 3.03 2.29 -26.00
N TYR A 229 1.75 2.67 -26.01
CA TYR A 229 0.87 2.57 -24.83
C TYR A 229 1.36 3.36 -23.60
N ALA A 230 2.17 4.41 -23.79
CA ALA A 230 2.68 5.25 -22.71
C ALA A 230 1.62 5.68 -21.66
N PRO A 231 0.39 6.12 -22.02
CA PRO A 231 -0.63 6.45 -21.02
C PRO A 231 -1.00 5.26 -20.12
N ALA A 232 -1.19 4.07 -20.70
CA ALA A 232 -1.62 2.88 -19.98
C ALA A 232 -0.50 2.39 -19.04
N LEU A 233 0.74 2.34 -19.56
CA LEU A 233 1.95 2.02 -18.78
C LEU A 233 2.18 3.01 -17.64
N ALA A 234 1.99 4.31 -17.88
CA ALA A 234 2.13 5.33 -16.86
C ALA A 234 1.14 5.15 -15.71
N VAL A 235 -0.14 4.90 -16.01
CA VAL A 235 -1.15 4.63 -14.98
C VAL A 235 -0.83 3.33 -14.24
N TRP A 236 -0.37 2.29 -14.95
CA TRP A 236 0.12 1.06 -14.32
C TRP A 236 1.24 1.34 -13.33
N VAL A 237 2.28 2.07 -13.76
CA VAL A 237 3.43 2.36 -12.90
C VAL A 237 3.01 3.17 -11.68
N GLY A 238 2.20 4.21 -11.89
CA GLY A 238 1.69 5.04 -10.81
C GLY A 238 0.91 4.25 -9.76
N LEU A 239 -0.02 3.38 -10.18
CA LEU A 239 -0.82 2.59 -9.25
C LEU A 239 0.00 1.50 -8.56
N VAL A 240 0.74 0.70 -9.32
CA VAL A 240 1.45 -0.48 -8.81
C VAL A 240 2.59 -0.06 -7.87
N SER A 241 3.32 1.01 -8.19
CA SER A 241 4.39 1.52 -7.33
C SER A 241 3.89 1.94 -5.96
N GLN A 242 2.69 2.53 -5.88
CA GLN A 242 2.18 3.09 -4.64
C GLN A 242 1.38 2.13 -3.79
N PHE A 243 0.64 1.23 -4.42
CA PHE A 243 -0.29 0.35 -3.73
C PHE A 243 0.27 -1.05 -3.44
N ILE A 244 1.43 -1.41 -4.01
CA ILE A 244 2.18 -2.61 -3.64
C ILE A 244 3.41 -2.22 -2.80
N PRO A 245 3.42 -2.51 -1.49
CA PRO A 245 4.55 -2.16 -0.62
C PRO A 245 5.86 -2.86 -1.02
N THR A 246 6.98 -2.24 -0.65
CA THR A 246 8.40 -2.68 -0.75
C THR A 246 8.96 -3.00 -2.13
N ILE A 247 8.21 -3.72 -2.97
CA ILE A 247 8.65 -4.19 -4.30
C ILE A 247 7.86 -3.48 -5.42
N GLY A 248 6.80 -2.75 -5.07
CA GLY A 248 5.86 -2.15 -6.03
C GLY A 248 6.53 -1.38 -7.15
N THR A 249 7.50 -0.50 -6.88
CA THR A 249 8.14 0.29 -7.93
C THR A 249 8.94 -0.56 -8.92
N TYR A 250 9.62 -1.60 -8.44
CA TYR A 250 10.39 -2.49 -9.31
C TYR A 250 9.45 -3.35 -10.17
N LEU A 251 8.37 -3.88 -9.58
CA LEU A 251 7.33 -4.61 -10.31
C LEU A 251 6.62 -3.70 -11.34
N ALA A 252 6.32 -2.47 -10.91
CA ALA A 252 5.70 -1.45 -11.74
C ALA A 252 6.56 -1.11 -12.96
N GLY A 253 7.87 -0.89 -12.75
CA GLY A 253 8.82 -0.53 -13.80
C GLY A 253 9.19 -1.67 -14.75
N ALA A 254 9.01 -2.93 -14.33
CA ALA A 254 9.33 -4.09 -15.16
C ALA A 254 8.52 -4.15 -16.45
N LEU A 255 7.21 -3.86 -16.39
CA LEU A 255 6.34 -3.92 -17.57
C LEU A 255 6.71 -2.85 -18.62
N PRO A 256 6.79 -1.53 -18.30
CA PRO A 256 7.24 -0.53 -19.26
C PRO A 256 8.66 -0.78 -19.79
N MET A 257 9.56 -1.34 -18.97
CA MET A 257 10.91 -1.68 -19.41
C MET A 257 10.89 -2.79 -20.46
N LEU A 258 10.06 -3.82 -20.28
CA LEU A 258 9.89 -4.89 -21.26
C LEU A 258 9.29 -4.37 -22.57
N ILE A 259 8.31 -3.47 -22.50
CA ILE A 259 7.73 -2.85 -23.70
C ILE A 259 8.71 -1.87 -24.38
N ALA A 260 9.53 -1.15 -23.62
CA ALA A 260 10.56 -0.29 -24.19
C ALA A 260 11.66 -1.09 -24.89
N PHE A 261 11.98 -2.28 -24.37
CA PHE A 261 12.97 -3.18 -24.95
C PHE A 261 12.62 -3.64 -26.37
N THR A 262 11.33 -3.82 -26.67
CA THR A 262 10.88 -4.23 -28.02
C THR A 262 11.04 -3.11 -29.05
N VAL A 263 11.12 -1.85 -28.61
CA VAL A 263 11.37 -0.69 -29.47
C VAL A 263 12.87 -0.50 -29.71
N ASP A 264 13.64 -0.39 -28.62
CA ASP A 264 15.10 -0.28 -28.65
C ASP A 264 15.66 -0.83 -27.33
N PRO A 265 16.63 -1.77 -27.35
CA PRO A 265 17.24 -2.32 -26.14
C PRO A 265 17.80 -1.24 -25.19
N TRP A 266 18.26 -0.12 -25.73
CA TRP A 266 18.79 1.00 -24.96
C TRP A 266 17.69 1.76 -24.22
N TYR A 267 16.46 1.78 -24.73
CA TYR A 267 15.31 2.43 -24.05
C TYR A 267 14.94 1.71 -22.76
N ALA A 268 15.08 0.38 -22.72
CA ALA A 268 14.89 -0.38 -21.48
C ALA A 268 15.86 0.08 -20.37
N LEU A 269 17.11 0.38 -20.72
CA LEU A 269 18.11 0.91 -19.79
C LEU A 269 17.78 2.33 -19.33
N TRP A 270 17.28 3.20 -20.23
CA TRP A 270 16.80 4.53 -19.85
C TRP A 270 15.60 4.46 -18.90
N VAL A 271 14.63 3.57 -19.17
CA VAL A 271 13.49 3.34 -18.29
C VAL A 271 13.94 2.82 -16.92
N LEU A 272 14.84 1.84 -16.89
CA LEU A 272 15.41 1.33 -15.63
C LEU A 272 16.12 2.43 -14.84
N GLY A 273 17.00 3.20 -15.51
CA GLY A 273 17.71 4.31 -14.89
C GLY A 273 16.76 5.36 -14.31
N PHE A 274 15.71 5.71 -15.07
CA PHE A 274 14.68 6.63 -14.59
C PHE A 274 13.91 6.09 -13.39
N VAL A 275 13.47 4.82 -13.42
CA VAL A 275 12.75 4.19 -12.30
C VAL A 275 13.61 4.24 -11.03
N VAL A 276 14.90 3.94 -11.14
CA VAL A 276 15.84 3.99 -9.99
C VAL A 276 15.99 5.41 -9.46
N ILE A 277 16.22 6.39 -10.35
CA ILE A 277 16.38 7.81 -9.98
C ILE A 277 15.09 8.35 -9.36
N TYR A 278 13.96 8.08 -9.99
CA TYR A 278 12.63 8.48 -9.52
C TYR A 278 12.34 7.86 -8.16
N GLN A 279 12.70 6.59 -7.92
CA GLN A 279 12.56 5.96 -6.61
C GLN A 279 13.35 6.70 -5.53
N GLN A 280 14.57 7.17 -5.82
CA GLN A 280 15.34 7.98 -4.86
C GLN A 280 14.65 9.32 -4.60
N PHE A 281 14.21 9.99 -5.65
CA PHE A 281 13.47 11.25 -5.53
C PHE A 281 12.19 11.07 -4.69
N GLU A 282 11.45 9.99 -4.94
CA GLU A 282 10.25 9.67 -4.18
C GLU A 282 10.58 9.44 -2.70
N ASN A 283 11.56 8.58 -2.40
CA ASN A 283 11.96 8.24 -1.03
C ASN A 283 12.47 9.45 -0.23
N TYR A 284 13.28 10.31 -0.84
CA TYR A 284 13.95 11.41 -0.14
C TYR A 284 13.17 12.72 -0.17
N VAL A 285 12.31 12.96 -1.17
CA VAL A 285 11.65 14.26 -1.38
C VAL A 285 10.13 14.15 -1.23
N LEU A 286 9.49 13.25 -1.97
CA LEU A 286 8.02 13.18 -2.00
C LEU A 286 7.46 12.51 -0.76
N GLN A 287 8.03 11.37 -0.37
CA GLN A 287 7.53 10.55 0.72
C GLN A 287 7.50 11.28 2.07
N PRO A 288 8.57 11.99 2.49
CA PRO A 288 8.53 12.76 3.73
C PRO A 288 7.50 13.89 3.66
N LYS A 289 7.38 14.60 2.53
CA LYS A 289 6.48 15.75 2.39
C LYS A 289 5.00 15.34 2.36
N LEU A 290 4.68 14.21 1.75
CA LEU A 290 3.31 13.76 1.52
C LEU A 290 2.78 12.82 2.62
N THR A 291 3.67 12.13 3.36
CA THR A 291 3.28 11.11 4.35
C THR A 291 3.49 11.53 5.80
N ALA A 292 4.28 12.58 6.08
CA ALA A 292 4.64 12.99 7.45
C ALA A 292 3.45 13.27 8.38
N LYS A 293 2.27 13.59 7.86
CA LYS A 293 1.07 13.87 8.67
C LYS A 293 0.12 12.67 8.79
N THR A 294 0.29 11.64 7.97
CA THR A 294 -0.73 10.60 7.80
C THR A 294 -0.42 9.36 8.63
N VAL A 295 0.78 8.78 8.61
CA VAL A 295 1.05 7.54 9.34
C VAL A 295 2.50 7.50 9.87
N ASP A 296 2.67 7.67 11.18
CA ASP A 296 3.96 7.53 11.87
C ASP A 296 4.04 6.13 12.49
N ILE A 297 4.44 5.15 11.68
CA ILE A 297 4.53 3.74 12.07
C ILE A 297 5.94 3.26 11.77
N HIS A 298 6.51 2.50 12.71
CA HIS A 298 7.79 1.85 12.53
C HIS A 298 7.76 0.94 11.28
N PRO A 299 8.75 1.01 10.37
CA PRO A 299 8.72 0.26 9.10
C PRO A 299 8.47 -1.24 9.25
N ALA A 300 9.04 -1.87 10.27
CA ALA A 300 8.81 -3.30 10.56
C ALA A 300 7.34 -3.61 10.91
N VAL A 301 6.65 -2.73 11.62
CA VAL A 301 5.22 -2.89 11.97
C VAL A 301 4.36 -2.71 10.72
N ALA A 302 4.69 -1.71 9.89
CA ALA A 302 4.00 -1.52 8.61
C ALA A 302 4.17 -2.75 7.70
N PHE A 303 5.40 -3.25 7.53
CA PHE A 303 5.68 -4.44 6.73
C PHE A 303 4.98 -5.70 7.26
N GLY A 304 5.10 -5.96 8.58
CA GLY A 304 4.41 -7.08 9.23
C GLY A 304 2.89 -6.98 9.09
N SER A 305 2.32 -5.78 9.18
CA SER A 305 0.88 -5.57 8.99
C SER A 305 0.42 -5.90 7.58
N VAL A 306 1.21 -5.56 6.56
CA VAL A 306 0.90 -5.86 5.15
C VAL A 306 0.93 -7.36 4.92
N ILE A 307 1.93 -8.08 5.45
CA ILE A 307 2.00 -9.55 5.36
C ILE A 307 0.79 -10.18 6.05
N ALA A 308 0.48 -9.75 7.27
CA ALA A 308 -0.67 -10.25 8.02
C ALA A 308 -1.99 -9.96 7.28
N GLY A 309 -2.17 -8.73 6.77
CA GLY A 309 -3.34 -8.35 5.98
C GLY A 309 -3.46 -9.18 4.70
N THR A 310 -2.35 -9.43 4.01
CA THR A 310 -2.31 -10.30 2.82
C THR A 310 -2.74 -11.72 3.15
N ALA A 311 -2.23 -12.28 4.25
CA ALA A 311 -2.58 -13.63 4.69
C ALA A 311 -4.08 -13.76 5.06
N LEU A 312 -4.66 -12.71 5.66
CA LEU A 312 -6.04 -12.73 6.14
C LEU A 312 -7.06 -12.43 5.04
N LEU A 313 -6.83 -11.40 4.22
CA LEU A 313 -7.82 -10.87 3.27
C LEU A 313 -7.29 -10.76 1.84
N GLY A 314 -6.12 -11.32 1.55
CA GLY A 314 -5.47 -11.25 0.23
C GLY A 314 -5.01 -9.84 -0.13
N ALA A 315 -5.01 -9.53 -1.43
CA ALA A 315 -4.57 -8.23 -1.95
C ALA A 315 -5.29 -7.03 -1.29
N VAL A 316 -6.57 -7.19 -0.95
CA VAL A 316 -7.33 -6.13 -0.28
C VAL A 316 -6.83 -5.88 1.13
N GLY A 317 -6.49 -6.94 1.87
CA GLY A 317 -5.90 -6.81 3.21
C GLY A 317 -4.54 -6.14 3.18
N ALA A 318 -3.73 -6.37 2.14
CA ALA A 318 -2.45 -5.68 1.94
C ALA A 318 -2.63 -4.15 1.82
N LEU A 319 -3.62 -3.71 1.04
CA LEU A 319 -3.91 -2.28 0.81
C LEU A 319 -4.39 -1.57 2.07
N VAL A 320 -5.20 -2.28 2.85
CA VAL A 320 -5.88 -1.75 4.03
C VAL A 320 -5.04 -1.91 5.31
N ALA A 321 -4.04 -2.79 5.31
CA ALA A 321 -3.22 -3.13 6.46
C ALA A 321 -2.64 -1.91 7.17
N ILE A 322 -1.99 -1.00 6.44
CA ILE A 322 -1.31 0.17 7.01
C ILE A 322 -2.31 1.10 7.72
N PRO A 323 -3.41 1.54 7.08
CA PRO A 323 -4.49 2.25 7.77
C PRO A 323 -5.07 1.52 8.98
N ALA A 324 -5.27 0.20 8.87
CA ALA A 324 -5.83 -0.61 9.94
C ALA A 324 -4.91 -0.61 11.17
N ILE A 325 -3.61 -0.84 10.98
CA ILE A 325 -2.64 -0.83 12.08
C ILE A 325 -2.44 0.59 12.63
N ALA A 326 -2.50 1.63 11.78
CA ALA A 326 -2.45 3.03 12.22
C ALA A 326 -3.63 3.38 13.14
N THR A 327 -4.82 2.95 12.74
CA THR A 327 -6.05 3.14 13.51
C THR A 327 -5.97 2.37 14.82
N LEU A 328 -5.55 1.10 14.78
CA LEU A 328 -5.38 0.27 15.96
C LEU A 328 -4.37 0.87 16.95
N GLN A 329 -3.22 1.33 16.46
CA GLN A 329 -2.20 1.96 17.29
C GLN A 329 -2.70 3.26 17.93
N ALA A 330 -3.49 4.05 17.20
CA ALA A 330 -4.09 5.26 17.75
C ALA A 330 -5.16 4.96 18.83
N PHE A 331 -5.98 3.94 18.61
CA PHE A 331 -6.92 3.44 19.61
C PHE A 331 -6.21 2.94 20.86
N LEU A 332 -5.16 2.13 20.70
CA LEU A 332 -4.35 1.63 21.81
C LEU A 332 -3.64 2.78 22.53
N GLY A 333 -3.10 3.77 21.82
CA GLY A 333 -2.49 4.95 22.43
C GLY A 333 -3.47 5.85 23.20
N ALA A 334 -4.76 5.83 22.85
CA ALA A 334 -5.80 6.54 23.60
C ALA A 334 -6.16 5.83 24.92
N TYR A 335 -5.98 4.50 24.98
CA TYR A 335 -6.32 3.68 26.14
C TYR A 335 -5.11 3.34 27.03
N VAL A 336 -3.92 3.28 26.44
CA VAL A 336 -2.64 2.99 27.10
C VAL A 336 -1.96 4.33 27.40
N LYS A 337 -1.87 4.66 28.70
CA LYS A 337 -1.13 5.84 29.17
C LYS A 337 0.33 5.69 28.75
N ARG A 338 0.74 6.42 27.72
CA ARG A 338 2.14 6.45 27.27
C ARG A 338 2.92 7.23 28.33
N TYR A 339 3.62 6.51 29.20
CA TYR A 339 4.54 7.12 30.15
C TYR A 339 5.76 7.61 29.37
N ASP A 340 6.23 8.82 29.70
CA ASP A 340 7.50 9.30 29.16
C ASP A 340 8.58 8.26 29.45
N VAL A 341 9.31 7.88 28.42
CA VAL A 341 10.41 6.93 28.55
C VAL A 341 11.46 7.61 29.40
N THR A 342 11.79 7.03 30.55
CA THR A 342 12.89 7.51 31.39
C THR A 342 14.13 7.69 30.53
N ASP A 343 14.78 8.86 30.62
CA ASP A 343 16.03 9.18 29.91
C ASP A 343 17.17 8.26 30.38
N ASP A 344 17.13 7.00 29.96
CA ASP A 344 18.16 5.99 30.21
C ASP A 344 19.15 6.00 29.02
N PRO A 345 20.46 6.10 29.27
CA PRO A 345 21.50 6.01 28.24
C PRO A 345 21.40 4.76 27.35
N ARG A 346 20.68 3.71 27.74
CA ARG A 346 20.43 2.50 26.93
C ARG A 346 19.34 2.70 25.88
N VAL A 347 18.44 3.67 26.07
CA VAL A 347 17.39 4.03 25.11
C VAL A 347 17.96 4.91 24.00
N HIS A 348 18.91 5.79 24.34
CA HIS A 348 19.69 6.55 23.37
C HIS A 348 20.93 5.75 22.96
N GLY A 349 20.83 4.95 21.89
CA GLY A 349 21.94 4.19 21.33
C GLY A 349 23.26 4.97 21.39
N GLY A 350 24.20 4.46 22.20
CA GLY A 350 25.38 5.14 22.76
C GLY A 350 26.00 6.25 21.91
N SER A 351 25.42 7.44 21.98
CA SER A 351 25.91 8.64 21.32
C SER A 351 25.92 9.79 22.31
N SER A 352 26.58 9.60 23.45
CA SER A 352 27.07 10.70 24.28
C SER A 352 28.15 11.44 23.49
N ARG A 353 27.75 12.21 22.46
CA ARG A 353 28.55 13.33 21.99
C ARG A 353 28.59 14.30 23.16
N ALA A 354 29.66 14.23 23.95
CA ALA A 354 30.04 15.32 24.82
C ALA A 354 29.94 16.61 24.00
N PRO A 355 29.27 17.67 24.48
CA PRO A 355 29.16 18.91 23.74
C PRO A 355 30.59 19.39 23.44
N GLY A 356 30.96 19.30 22.15
CA GLY A 356 32.26 19.73 21.68
C GLY A 356 32.41 21.19 22.07
N ARG A 357 33.33 21.47 23.00
CA ARG A 357 33.69 22.85 23.33
C ARG A 357 33.98 23.59 22.03
N PRO A 358 33.36 24.75 21.78
CA PRO A 358 33.55 25.47 20.53
C PRO A 358 35.05 25.77 20.35
N LEU A 359 35.55 25.51 19.14
CA LEU A 359 36.96 25.69 18.73
C LEU A 359 37.53 27.08 19.07
N THR A 360 36.65 28.08 19.21
CA THR A 360 36.97 29.43 19.65
C THR A 360 37.61 29.48 21.05
N SER A 361 37.30 28.52 21.93
CA SER A 361 37.89 28.42 23.27
C SER A 361 39.29 27.80 23.29
N ARG A 362 39.70 27.08 22.24
CA ARG A 362 41.09 26.60 22.07
C ARG A 362 41.99 27.68 21.47
N MET A 363 41.49 28.49 20.55
CA MET A 363 42.27 29.60 19.97
C MET A 363 42.53 30.73 20.98
N SER A 364 41.58 31.02 21.88
CA SER A 364 41.79 32.08 22.89
C SER A 364 42.85 31.74 23.94
N ARG A 365 43.15 30.45 24.16
CA ARG A 365 44.26 30.01 25.03
C ARG A 365 45.63 30.01 24.35
N LEU A 366 45.68 29.91 23.03
CA LEU A 366 46.93 30.01 22.27
C LEU A 366 47.31 31.48 22.00
N LEU A 367 46.33 32.39 21.99
CA LEU A 367 46.56 33.84 21.84
C LEU A 367 46.83 34.57 23.17
N ARG A 368 46.55 33.94 24.31
CA ARG A 368 47.02 34.45 25.62
C ARG A 368 48.40 33.88 25.89
N GLY A 369 49.41 34.61 25.45
CA GLY A 369 50.81 34.32 25.76
C GLY A 369 51.07 34.27 27.27
N PRO A 370 52.17 33.62 27.69
CA PRO A 370 52.57 33.53 29.10
C PRO A 370 53.10 34.90 29.55
N GLY A 371 52.21 35.77 29.98
CA GLY A 371 52.59 37.14 30.33
C GLY A 371 51.42 37.95 30.85
N ASP A 372 50.71 37.46 31.86
CA ASP A 372 50.01 38.35 32.78
C ASP A 372 49.90 37.71 34.17
N VAL A 373 51.06 37.58 34.80
CA VAL A 373 51.17 37.35 36.23
C VAL A 373 51.32 38.72 36.88
N GLY A 374 50.25 39.18 37.52
CA GLY A 374 50.32 40.05 38.69
C GLY A 374 50.14 41.55 38.47
N ARG A 375 49.01 42.06 38.96
CA ARG A 375 48.88 43.22 39.90
C ARG A 375 47.38 43.49 40.08
N GLY A 376 46.81 43.09 41.22
CA GLY A 376 46.48 44.01 42.34
C GLY A 376 44.98 44.31 42.25
N GLY A 377 44.10 44.09 43.20
CA GLY A 377 44.12 44.20 44.66
C GLY A 377 42.65 44.46 45.03
N ALA A 378 42.02 43.55 45.78
CA ALA A 378 41.35 43.83 47.05
C ALA A 378 40.15 44.81 46.98
N GLU A 379 38.92 44.28 47.09
CA GLU A 379 37.89 44.78 48.02
C GLU A 379 36.71 43.79 48.18
N GLY A 380 36.53 43.37 49.44
CA GLY A 380 35.30 43.04 50.20
C GLY A 380 34.07 42.33 49.61
N PRO A 381 33.47 41.36 50.34
CA PRO A 381 32.18 40.74 50.02
C PRO A 381 31.01 41.52 50.63
N SER A 382 29.86 41.59 49.93
CA SER A 382 28.60 42.01 50.55
C SER A 382 27.44 41.14 50.08
N ASP A 383 26.88 40.44 51.06
CA ASP A 383 25.62 39.70 51.10
C ASP A 383 24.39 40.49 50.61
N GLY A 384 23.37 39.76 50.14
CA GLY A 384 21.97 40.10 50.39
C GLY A 384 21.03 40.23 49.16
N PRO A 385 19.70 40.05 49.34
CA PRO A 385 19.04 38.84 48.85
C PRO A 385 17.76 39.03 48.00
N ARG A 386 17.27 37.89 47.49
CA ARG A 386 15.90 37.51 47.09
C ARG A 386 14.78 38.54 47.24
N GLN A 387 13.95 38.64 46.19
CA GLN A 387 12.48 38.87 46.17
C GLN A 387 12.04 38.74 44.70
N ARG A 388 10.90 38.18 44.29
CA ARG A 388 9.81 37.45 44.94
C ARG A 388 9.07 36.69 43.83
#